data_AF-A0A3M1YCP0-F1
#
_entry.id   AF-A0A3M1YCP0-F1
#
_cell.length_a   1.000
_cell.length_b   1.000
_cell.length_c   1.000
_cell.angle_alpha   90.00
_cell.angle_beta   90.00
_cell.angle_gamma   90.00
#
_symmetry.space_group_name_H-M   'P 1'
#
loop_
_entity.id
_entity.type
_entity.pdbx_description
1 polymer ?
#
loop_
_entity_poly.entity_id
_entity_poly.type
_entity_poly.pdbx_seq_one_letter_code
_entity_poly.pdbx_strand_id
1 'polypeptide(L)'
;MFNWMIPYANHLQHHPVYFFETHTKRHRRTLQMMTRTSLIWFYYIFMLMIAAWLFVIWRDTRSASTFTFDDILYIASQQTLTWFFLIGVAASLLIDIIAILASVGSINRQRTSGHWDLLQLTTLDDRTIIHTKHVIIQLQAWRMFVVVLSIRLTTILLFLIQSLFFAHGDDPQTIAQSFLDYFSYDFPNAALTLAIVVNLGMFYLLEPFWRLRAMTALGMWISARVNRVTSALISGFAMIILVWLSHSFGLYALYWLMRWTAEMIDFSYVTLTKALLFLLFWLLVCISVLYLYYWFLRRFSLQRATEHAFNPT
;
A
#
# COMPACT_ATOMS: atom_id res chain seq x y z
N MET A 1 15.10 -6.20 -8.15
CA MET A 1 14.42 -5.24 -7.26
C MET A 1 13.41 -5.91 -6.31
N PHE A 2 12.55 -6.83 -6.76
CA PHE A 2 11.52 -7.48 -5.90
C PHE A 2 12.04 -8.35 -4.73
N ASN A 3 13.25 -8.90 -4.80
CA ASN A 3 13.77 -9.79 -3.73
C ASN A 3 13.90 -9.09 -2.37
N TRP A 4 14.10 -7.77 -2.35
CA TRP A 4 14.17 -6.97 -1.12
C TRP A 4 12.78 -6.69 -0.53
N MET A 5 11.74 -6.74 -1.37
CA MET A 5 10.37 -6.46 -0.95
C MET A 5 9.70 -7.70 -0.36
N ILE A 6 10.14 -8.92 -0.68
CA ILE A 6 9.66 -10.12 0.01
C ILE A 6 10.31 -10.15 1.40
N PRO A 7 9.57 -9.85 2.47
CA PRO A 7 10.17 -9.71 3.78
C PRO A 7 10.74 -11.06 4.20
N TYR A 8 12.01 -11.09 4.56
CA TYR A 8 12.62 -12.17 5.35
C TYR A 8 12.76 -13.55 4.67
N ALA A 9 12.55 -13.66 3.35
CA ALA A 9 12.65 -14.95 2.65
C ALA A 9 14.04 -15.60 2.73
N ASN A 10 15.12 -14.83 2.65
CA ASN A 10 16.45 -15.44 2.49
C ASN A 10 16.99 -16.11 3.76
N HIS A 11 16.74 -15.56 4.96
CA HIS A 11 17.18 -16.22 6.19
C HIS A 11 16.18 -17.27 6.68
N LEU A 12 14.88 -17.09 6.43
CA LEU A 12 13.87 -18.07 6.84
C LEU A 12 13.83 -19.32 5.95
N GLN A 13 14.46 -19.29 4.77
CA GLN A 13 14.56 -20.47 3.90
C GLN A 13 15.18 -21.69 4.60
N HIS A 14 16.09 -21.47 5.55
CA HIS A 14 16.75 -22.54 6.31
C HIS A 14 16.00 -22.92 7.59
N HIS A 15 14.90 -22.22 7.93
CA HIS A 15 14.18 -22.44 9.17
C HIS A 15 13.24 -23.65 9.05
N PRO A 16 13.32 -24.66 9.95
CA PRO A 16 12.58 -25.92 9.81
C PRO A 16 11.07 -25.71 9.81
N VAL A 17 10.56 -24.77 10.63
CA VAL A 17 9.12 -24.42 10.66
C VAL A 17 8.65 -23.83 9.33
N TYR A 18 9.49 -23.02 8.68
CA TYR A 18 9.15 -22.44 7.38
C TYR A 18 9.08 -23.53 6.30
N PHE A 19 10.06 -24.44 6.30
CA PHE A 19 10.10 -25.58 5.38
C PHE A 19 8.87 -26.49 5.56
N PHE A 20 8.53 -26.86 6.79
CA PHE A 20 7.39 -27.71 7.10
C PHE A 20 6.04 -27.10 6.64
N GLU A 21 5.79 -25.83 6.98
CA GLU A 21 4.56 -25.12 6.60
C GLU A 21 4.45 -24.84 5.09
N THR A 22 5.58 -24.67 4.41
CA THR A 22 5.58 -24.51 2.95
C THR A 22 5.32 -25.84 2.23
N HIS A 23 5.79 -26.97 2.76
CA HIS A 23 5.56 -28.30 2.19
C HIS A 23 4.11 -28.77 2.34
N THR A 24 3.49 -28.54 3.50
CA THR A 24 2.09 -28.94 3.74
C THR A 24 1.12 -28.21 2.80
N LYS A 25 1.46 -26.97 2.41
CA LYS A 25 0.70 -26.26 1.37
C LYS A 25 1.20 -26.69 -0.01
N ARG A 26 0.74 -27.86 -0.48
CA ARG A 26 1.02 -28.52 -1.79
C ARG A 26 0.99 -27.58 -3.01
N HIS A 27 0.42 -26.39 -2.89
CA HIS A 27 0.29 -25.37 -3.93
C HIS A 27 1.33 -24.22 -3.86
N ARG A 28 2.22 -24.20 -2.87
CA ARG A 28 3.28 -23.17 -2.73
C ARG A 28 4.56 -23.61 -3.43
N ARG A 29 4.55 -23.36 -4.73
CA ARG A 29 5.72 -23.39 -5.60
C ARG A 29 6.87 -22.56 -5.00
N THR A 30 8.12 -22.96 -5.28
CA THR A 30 9.38 -22.29 -4.91
C THR A 30 9.28 -20.77 -4.98
N LEU A 31 9.96 -20.03 -4.10
CA LEU A 31 9.95 -18.55 -4.04
C LEU A 31 10.08 -17.88 -5.42
N GLN A 32 10.93 -18.45 -6.29
CA GLN A 32 11.14 -18.03 -7.68
C GLN A 32 9.89 -18.14 -8.56
N MET A 33 9.06 -19.16 -8.37
CA MET A 33 7.80 -19.27 -9.08
C MET A 33 6.77 -18.28 -8.55
N MET A 34 6.77 -17.99 -7.24
CA MET A 34 5.90 -16.94 -6.68
C MET A 34 6.25 -15.57 -7.26
N THR A 35 7.54 -15.20 -7.34
CA THR A 35 7.96 -13.92 -7.94
C THR A 35 7.58 -13.84 -9.41
N ARG A 36 7.85 -14.90 -10.19
CA ARG A 36 7.48 -14.94 -11.62
C ARG A 36 5.97 -14.81 -11.83
N THR A 37 5.17 -15.57 -11.09
CA THR A 37 3.71 -15.47 -11.18
C THR A 37 3.21 -14.10 -10.74
N SER A 38 3.75 -13.52 -9.67
CA SER A 38 3.40 -12.16 -9.24
C SER A 38 3.73 -11.11 -10.30
N LEU A 39 4.90 -11.18 -10.95
CA LEU A 39 5.26 -10.26 -12.03
C LEU A 39 4.32 -10.37 -13.24
N ILE A 40 3.90 -11.59 -13.58
CA ILE A 40 2.93 -11.82 -14.65
C ILE A 40 1.58 -11.17 -14.30
N TRP A 41 1.06 -11.38 -13.08
CA TRP A 41 -0.17 -10.70 -12.63
C TRP A 41 -0.04 -9.19 -12.61
N PHE A 42 1.10 -8.68 -12.14
CA PHE A 42 1.40 -7.25 -12.13
C PHE A 42 1.27 -6.67 -13.53
N TYR A 43 1.96 -7.27 -14.51
CA TYR A 43 1.92 -6.84 -15.89
C TYR A 43 0.51 -6.90 -16.49
N TYR A 44 -0.23 -7.98 -16.28
CA TYR A 44 -1.60 -8.11 -16.81
C TYR A 44 -2.54 -7.03 -16.28
N ILE A 45 -2.51 -6.75 -14.96
CA ILE A 45 -3.38 -5.74 -14.36
C ILE A 45 -2.99 -4.34 -14.80
N PHE A 46 -1.69 -4.06 -14.85
CA PHE A 46 -1.17 -2.79 -15.34
C PHE A 46 -1.61 -2.52 -16.79
N MET A 47 -1.42 -3.49 -17.69
CA MET A 47 -1.83 -3.39 -19.09
C MET A 47 -3.35 -3.27 -19.24
N LEU A 48 -4.12 -4.01 -18.45
CA LEU A 48 -5.59 -3.93 -18.45
C LEU A 48 -6.08 -2.52 -18.07
N MET A 49 -5.44 -1.88 -17.10
CA MET A 49 -5.80 -0.52 -16.69
C MET A 49 -5.41 0.53 -17.73
N ILE A 50 -4.25 0.39 -18.37
CA ILE A 50 -3.87 1.27 -19.50
C ILE A 50 -4.87 1.10 -20.65
N ALA A 51 -5.24 -0.13 -20.98
CA ALA A 51 -6.24 -0.41 -22.01
C ALA A 51 -7.61 0.20 -21.66
N ALA A 52 -8.02 0.14 -20.39
CA ALA A 52 -9.27 0.76 -19.92
C ALA A 52 -9.22 2.30 -20.06
N TRP A 53 -8.10 2.94 -19.73
CA TRP A 53 -7.92 4.39 -19.93
C TRP A 53 -7.99 4.78 -21.41
N LEU A 54 -7.28 4.06 -22.29
CA LEU A 54 -7.33 4.29 -23.74
C LEU A 54 -8.73 4.08 -24.32
N PHE A 55 -9.48 3.11 -23.79
CA PHE A 55 -10.86 2.86 -24.18
C PHE A 55 -11.79 4.04 -23.82
N VAL A 56 -11.61 4.67 -22.66
CA VAL A 56 -12.38 5.86 -22.26
C VAL A 56 -12.08 7.02 -23.21
N ILE A 57 -10.81 7.27 -23.54
CA ILE A 57 -10.42 8.30 -24.52
C ILE A 57 -11.06 8.02 -25.88
N TRP A 58 -10.99 6.77 -26.36
CA TRP A 58 -11.59 6.36 -27.63
C TRP A 58 -13.13 6.53 -27.64
N ARG A 59 -13.79 6.24 -26.52
CA ARG A 59 -15.24 6.45 -26.37
C ARG A 59 -15.59 7.94 -26.45
N ASP A 60 -14.87 8.77 -25.71
CA ASP A 60 -15.20 10.19 -25.57
C ASP A 60 -14.90 10.97 -26.85
N THR A 61 -13.82 10.63 -27.56
CA THR A 61 -13.50 11.18 -28.90
C THR A 61 -14.56 10.93 -29.96
N ARG A 62 -15.36 9.85 -29.84
CA ARG A 62 -16.49 9.60 -30.75
C ARG A 62 -17.76 10.36 -30.38
N SER A 63 -17.92 10.71 -29.10
CA SER A 63 -19.15 11.35 -28.61
C SER A 63 -19.10 12.88 -28.69
N ALA A 64 -17.90 13.47 -28.72
CA ALA A 64 -17.67 14.89 -28.59
C ALA A 64 -17.31 15.53 -29.94
N SER A 65 -18.30 16.07 -30.66
CA SER A 65 -18.04 16.83 -31.90
C SER A 65 -17.57 18.26 -31.67
N THR A 66 -17.70 18.79 -30.44
CA THR A 66 -17.45 20.20 -30.10
C THR A 66 -16.22 20.45 -29.24
N PHE A 67 -15.60 19.42 -28.67
CA PHE A 67 -14.47 19.57 -27.75
C PHE A 67 -13.14 19.38 -28.49
N THR A 68 -12.11 20.11 -28.05
CA THR A 68 -10.75 19.86 -28.53
C THR A 68 -10.25 18.51 -28.01
N PHE A 69 -9.24 17.93 -28.67
CA PHE A 69 -8.67 16.66 -28.22
C PHE A 69 -8.10 16.76 -26.78
N ASP A 70 -7.55 17.91 -26.42
CA ASP A 70 -6.95 18.16 -25.11
C ASP A 70 -8.01 18.20 -23.99
N ASP A 71 -9.16 18.82 -24.25
CA ASP A 71 -10.31 18.79 -23.34
C ASP A 71 -10.79 17.36 -23.09
N ILE A 72 -10.89 16.57 -24.17
CA ILE A 72 -11.32 15.16 -24.09
C ILE A 72 -10.30 14.34 -23.29
N LEU A 73 -9.01 14.53 -23.55
CA LEU A 73 -7.94 13.85 -22.81
C LEU A 73 -7.95 14.21 -21.32
N TYR A 74 -8.21 15.48 -20.98
CA TYR A 74 -8.32 15.96 -19.61
C TYR A 74 -9.46 15.27 -18.87
N ILE A 75 -10.67 15.36 -19.43
CA ILE A 75 -11.89 14.85 -18.82
C ILE A 75 -11.80 13.32 -18.66
N ALA A 76 -11.38 12.61 -19.72
CA ALA A 76 -11.20 11.17 -19.70
C ALA A 76 -10.16 10.73 -18.65
N SER A 77 -9.05 11.46 -18.55
CA SER A 77 -7.99 11.16 -17.57
C SER A 77 -8.46 11.41 -16.13
N GLN A 78 -9.16 12.52 -15.86
CA GLN A 78 -9.72 12.80 -14.52
C GLN A 78 -10.74 11.76 -14.07
N GLN A 79 -11.66 11.39 -14.96
CA GLN A 79 -12.64 10.35 -14.66
C GLN A 79 -11.95 9.02 -14.37
N THR A 80 -11.02 8.61 -15.23
CA THR A 80 -10.29 7.35 -15.08
C THR A 80 -9.45 7.32 -13.81
N LEU A 81 -8.76 8.41 -13.50
CA LEU A 81 -7.96 8.54 -12.26
C LEU A 81 -8.84 8.44 -11.01
N THR A 82 -10.00 9.09 -11.01
CA THR A 82 -10.97 9.01 -9.90
C THR A 82 -11.43 7.56 -9.70
N TRP A 83 -11.81 6.87 -10.78
CA TRP A 83 -12.21 5.46 -10.70
C TRP A 83 -11.07 4.56 -10.23
N PHE A 84 -9.86 4.72 -10.76
CA PHE A 84 -8.71 3.91 -10.35
C PHE A 84 -8.30 4.17 -8.91
N PHE A 85 -8.41 5.40 -8.44
CA PHE A 85 -8.21 5.75 -7.04
C PHE A 85 -9.22 5.03 -6.15
N LEU A 86 -10.52 5.09 -6.47
CA LEU A 86 -11.57 4.39 -5.72
C LEU A 86 -11.37 2.87 -5.71
N ILE A 87 -11.05 2.28 -6.86
CA ILE A 87 -10.72 0.85 -6.97
C ILE A 87 -9.49 0.51 -6.13
N GLY A 88 -8.47 1.37 -6.13
CA GLY A 88 -7.26 1.21 -5.31
C GLY A 88 -7.54 1.24 -3.82
N VAL A 89 -8.43 2.13 -3.35
CA VAL A 89 -8.90 2.19 -1.96
C VAL A 89 -9.67 0.92 -1.59
N ALA A 90 -10.63 0.50 -2.42
CA ALA A 90 -11.41 -0.72 -2.20
C ALA A 90 -10.52 -1.99 -2.17
N ALA A 91 -9.56 -2.08 -3.09
CA ALA A 91 -8.61 -3.19 -3.13
C ALA A 91 -7.66 -3.18 -1.93
N SER A 92 -7.34 -2.01 -1.35
CA SER A 92 -6.57 -1.90 -0.11
C SER A 92 -7.35 -2.47 1.10
N LEU A 93 -8.65 -2.19 1.18
CA LEU A 93 -9.53 -2.80 2.18
C LEU A 93 -9.61 -4.33 2.02
N LEU A 94 -9.69 -4.81 0.77
CA LEU A 94 -9.69 -6.24 0.47
C LEU A 94 -8.41 -6.93 0.96
N ILE A 95 -7.24 -6.30 0.80
CA ILE A 95 -5.98 -6.82 1.35
C ILE A 95 -6.05 -6.94 2.86
N ASP A 96 -6.58 -5.93 3.56
CA ASP A 96 -6.68 -5.97 5.02
C ASP A 96 -7.52 -7.16 5.49
N ILE A 97 -8.66 -7.38 4.83
CA ILE A 97 -9.56 -8.51 5.11
C ILE A 97 -8.79 -9.83 4.89
N ILE A 98 -8.12 -9.99 3.75
CA ILE A 98 -7.38 -11.22 3.43
C ILE A 98 -6.23 -11.44 4.41
N ALA A 99 -5.52 -10.38 4.82
CA ALA A 99 -4.43 -10.44 5.78
C ALA A 99 -4.93 -10.93 7.14
N ILE A 100 -6.06 -10.41 7.63
CA ILE A 100 -6.65 -10.86 8.89
C ILE A 100 -7.19 -12.28 8.77
N LEU A 101 -7.96 -12.61 7.73
CA LEU A 101 -8.49 -13.96 7.53
C LEU A 101 -7.38 -15.02 7.49
N ALA A 102 -6.29 -14.74 6.76
CA ALA A 102 -5.14 -15.63 6.66
C ALA A 102 -4.41 -15.82 8.00
N SER A 103 -4.43 -14.80 8.87
CA SER A 103 -3.77 -14.83 10.18
C SER A 103 -4.61 -15.53 11.27
N VAL A 104 -5.91 -15.23 11.34
CA VAL A 104 -6.86 -15.77 12.34
C VAL A 104 -7.01 -17.30 12.23
N GLY A 105 -6.95 -17.84 11.01
CA GLY A 105 -6.99 -19.28 10.81
C GLY A 105 -5.69 -20.00 11.16
N SER A 106 -4.56 -19.28 11.26
CA SER A 106 -3.24 -19.92 11.27
C SER A 106 -2.87 -20.56 12.60
N ILE A 107 -3.14 -19.90 13.74
CA ILE A 107 -2.84 -20.44 15.08
C ILE A 107 -3.98 -21.34 15.54
N ASN A 108 -5.23 -20.90 15.35
CA ASN A 108 -6.40 -21.68 15.77
C ASN A 108 -6.43 -23.08 15.14
N ARG A 109 -6.15 -23.19 13.83
CA ARG A 109 -6.08 -24.49 13.15
C ARG A 109 -5.01 -25.40 13.74
N GLN A 110 -3.88 -24.84 14.16
CA GLN A 110 -2.80 -25.63 14.77
C GLN A 110 -3.15 -26.07 16.18
N ARG A 111 -3.75 -25.19 16.98
CA ARG A 111 -4.26 -25.51 18.31
C ARG A 111 -5.30 -26.63 18.27
N THR A 112 -6.28 -26.54 17.35
CA THR A 112 -7.29 -27.61 17.18
C THR A 112 -6.71 -28.93 16.70
N SER A 113 -5.55 -28.89 16.02
CA SER A 113 -4.89 -30.09 15.50
C SER A 113 -3.83 -30.70 16.42
N GLY A 114 -3.61 -30.13 17.63
CA GLY A 114 -2.54 -30.55 18.55
C GLY A 114 -1.10 -30.22 18.12
N HIS A 115 -0.89 -29.74 16.88
CA HIS A 115 0.44 -29.37 16.39
C HIS A 115 1.05 -28.17 17.11
N TRP A 116 0.22 -27.33 17.74
CA TRP A 116 0.70 -26.18 18.50
C TRP A 116 1.52 -26.62 19.73
N ASP A 117 1.08 -27.66 20.43
CA ASP A 117 1.77 -28.16 21.62
C ASP A 117 3.12 -28.78 21.25
N LEU A 118 3.20 -29.46 20.10
CA LEU A 118 4.46 -29.96 19.55
C LEU A 118 5.43 -28.82 19.21
N LEU A 119 4.93 -27.69 18.68
CA LEU A 119 5.76 -26.52 18.40
C LEU A 119 6.31 -25.91 19.69
N GLN A 120 5.54 -25.91 20.78
CA GLN A 120 5.99 -25.42 22.09
C GLN A 120 7.08 -26.29 22.72
N LEU A 121 7.15 -27.59 22.37
CA LEU A 121 8.20 -28.50 22.85
C LEU A 121 9.50 -28.40 22.05
N THR A 122 9.53 -27.63 20.96
CA THR A 122 10.77 -27.44 20.18
C THR A 122 11.75 -26.52 20.90
N THR A 123 13.05 -26.65 20.64
CA THR A 123 14.10 -25.77 21.20
C THR A 123 14.16 -24.40 20.52
N LEU A 124 13.16 -24.06 19.70
CA LEU A 124 13.11 -22.80 18.96
C LEU A 124 12.56 -21.70 19.86
N ASP A 125 13.15 -20.51 19.75
CA ASP A 125 12.64 -19.33 20.46
C ASP A 125 11.22 -18.97 19.99
N ASP A 126 10.31 -18.75 20.95
CA ASP A 126 8.91 -18.39 20.76
C ASP A 126 8.73 -17.24 19.77
N ARG A 127 9.60 -16.22 19.86
CA ARG A 127 9.58 -15.06 18.96
C ARG A 127 9.87 -15.46 17.53
N THR A 128 10.76 -16.41 17.32
CA THR A 128 11.13 -16.94 16.00
C THR A 128 9.98 -17.73 15.38
N ILE A 129 9.25 -18.51 16.19
CA ILE A 129 8.05 -19.24 15.75
C ILE A 129 6.97 -18.24 15.25
N ILE A 130 6.65 -17.23 16.06
CA ILE A 130 5.64 -16.21 15.71
C ILE A 130 6.08 -15.39 14.49
N HIS A 131 7.35 -14.97 14.44
CA HIS A 131 7.88 -14.22 13.29
C HIS A 131 7.83 -15.06 12.00
N THR A 132 8.15 -16.35 12.08
CA THR A 132 8.05 -17.26 10.93
C THR A 132 6.61 -17.34 10.42
N LYS A 133 5.64 -17.48 11.34
CA LYS A 133 4.21 -17.46 10.98
C LYS A 133 3.77 -16.15 10.36
N HIS A 134 4.23 -15.02 10.89
CA HIS A 134 3.98 -13.69 10.34
C HIS A 134 4.33 -13.62 8.86
N VAL A 135 5.53 -14.07 8.52
CA VAL A 135 6.05 -14.04 7.15
C VAL A 135 5.27 -15.00 6.25
N ILE A 136 4.94 -16.19 6.73
CA ILE A 136 4.11 -17.16 5.98
C ILE A 136 2.74 -16.57 5.62
N ILE A 137 2.13 -15.82 6.55
CA ILE A 137 0.85 -15.13 6.34
C ILE A 137 1.01 -13.96 5.36
N GLN A 138 2.06 -13.15 5.47
CA GLN A 138 2.34 -12.08 4.51
C GLN A 138 2.49 -12.62 3.08
N LEU A 139 3.18 -13.76 2.93
CA LEU A 139 3.29 -14.46 1.65
C LEU A 139 1.93 -14.93 1.10
N GLN A 140 0.91 -15.14 1.94
CA GLN A 140 -0.46 -15.49 1.48
C GLN A 140 -1.15 -14.29 0.87
N ALA A 141 -1.02 -13.13 1.50
CA ALA A 141 -1.57 -11.87 1.01
C ALA A 141 -0.75 -11.25 -0.14
N TRP A 142 0.45 -11.76 -0.43
CA TRP A 142 1.38 -11.18 -1.40
C TRP A 142 0.79 -11.01 -2.82
N ARG A 143 0.02 -11.97 -3.31
CA ARG A 143 -0.58 -11.87 -4.66
C ARG A 143 -1.54 -10.67 -4.76
N MET A 144 -2.38 -10.50 -3.75
CA MET A 144 -3.31 -9.37 -3.69
C MET A 144 -2.59 -8.05 -3.44
N PHE A 145 -1.51 -8.07 -2.67
CA PHE A 145 -0.62 -6.91 -2.54
C PHE A 145 -0.08 -6.45 -3.89
N VAL A 146 0.37 -7.38 -4.74
CA VAL A 146 0.87 -7.05 -6.09
C VAL A 146 -0.24 -6.47 -6.99
N VAL A 147 -1.48 -6.97 -6.88
CA VAL A 147 -2.65 -6.41 -7.58
C VAL A 147 -2.83 -4.93 -7.20
N VAL A 148 -2.86 -4.63 -5.91
CA VAL A 148 -3.00 -3.24 -5.41
C VAL A 148 -1.84 -2.37 -5.85
N LEU A 149 -0.61 -2.88 -5.75
CA LEU A 149 0.57 -2.14 -6.17
C LEU A 149 0.51 -1.79 -7.66
N SER A 150 0.01 -2.69 -8.50
CA SER A 150 -0.19 -2.45 -9.94
C SER A 150 -1.18 -1.33 -10.18
N ILE A 151 -2.33 -1.38 -9.48
CA ILE A 151 -3.37 -0.35 -9.57
C ILE A 151 -2.80 1.01 -9.18
N ARG A 152 -2.10 1.08 -8.05
CA ARG A 152 -1.52 2.32 -7.56
C ARG A 152 -0.44 2.88 -8.48
N LEU A 153 0.41 2.03 -9.05
CA LEU A 153 1.43 2.47 -10.00
C LEU A 153 0.81 3.04 -11.27
N THR A 154 -0.24 2.42 -11.80
CA THR A 154 -0.96 2.97 -12.96
C THR A 154 -1.60 4.32 -12.63
N THR A 155 -2.21 4.46 -11.45
CA THR A 155 -2.78 5.75 -11.00
C THR A 155 -1.70 6.83 -10.92
N ILE A 156 -0.52 6.52 -10.36
CA ILE A 156 0.60 7.48 -10.31
C ILE A 156 1.07 7.85 -11.71
N LEU A 157 1.20 6.87 -12.62
CA LEU A 157 1.63 7.12 -13.98
C LEU A 157 0.65 8.02 -14.73
N LEU A 158 -0.66 7.75 -14.62
CA LEU A 158 -1.69 8.58 -15.22
C LEU A 158 -1.76 9.97 -14.60
N PHE A 159 -1.54 10.08 -13.29
CA PHE A 159 -1.47 11.37 -12.61
C PHE A 159 -0.26 12.18 -13.08
N LEU A 160 0.90 11.53 -13.26
CA LEU A 160 2.10 12.13 -13.83
C LEU A 160 1.83 12.63 -15.25
N ILE A 161 1.31 11.76 -16.12
CA ILE A 161 0.91 12.13 -17.49
C ILE A 161 -0.02 13.35 -17.44
N GLN A 162 -1.09 13.31 -16.66
CA GLN A 162 -2.01 14.44 -16.54
C GLN A 162 -1.29 15.71 -16.05
N SER A 163 -0.52 15.64 -14.97
CA SER A 163 0.17 16.81 -14.42
C SER A 163 1.13 17.46 -15.41
N LEU A 164 1.72 16.67 -16.32
CA LEU A 164 2.63 17.16 -17.35
C LEU A 164 1.89 17.79 -18.54
N PHE A 165 0.74 17.25 -18.92
CA PHE A 165 -0.04 17.75 -20.06
C PHE A 165 -0.74 19.08 -19.78
N PHE A 166 -1.21 19.32 -18.56
CA PHE A 166 -2.06 20.49 -18.25
C PHE A 166 -1.32 21.67 -17.60
N ALA A 167 0.01 21.59 -17.49
CA ALA A 167 0.82 22.65 -16.88
C ALA A 167 1.13 23.84 -17.83
N HIS A 168 0.88 23.72 -19.13
CA HIS A 168 1.08 24.79 -20.11
C HIS A 168 -0.10 24.83 -21.09
N GLY A 169 -0.92 25.88 -20.99
CA GLY A 169 -2.14 26.04 -21.77
C GLY A 169 -1.92 26.37 -23.25
N ASP A 170 -2.95 26.05 -24.02
CA ASP A 170 -3.33 26.44 -25.39
C ASP A 170 -2.33 26.26 -26.55
N ASP A 171 -1.03 26.09 -26.30
CA ASP A 171 -0.04 25.96 -27.35
C ASP A 171 0.21 24.47 -27.68
N PRO A 172 -0.05 24.00 -28.92
CA PRO A 172 0.00 22.58 -29.30
C PRO A 172 1.43 22.03 -29.46
N GLN A 173 2.31 22.36 -28.51
CA GLN A 173 3.66 21.84 -28.48
C GLN A 173 3.68 20.39 -27.99
N THR A 174 4.72 19.66 -28.38
CA THR A 174 4.89 18.27 -27.91
C THR A 174 5.10 18.24 -26.39
N ILE A 175 4.57 17.22 -25.71
CA ILE A 175 4.66 17.05 -24.24
C ILE A 175 6.08 17.21 -23.72
N ALA A 176 7.04 16.66 -24.45
CA ALA A 176 8.46 16.72 -24.09
C ALA A 176 8.95 18.17 -24.09
N GLN A 177 8.45 19.00 -25.01
CA GLN A 177 8.84 20.40 -25.15
C GLN A 177 8.20 21.25 -24.07
N SER A 178 6.90 21.12 -23.78
CA SER A 178 6.27 21.80 -22.65
C SER A 178 6.95 21.48 -21.32
N PHE A 179 7.38 20.24 -21.14
CA PHE A 179 8.15 19.83 -19.95
C PHE A 179 9.53 20.49 -19.91
N LEU A 180 10.29 20.45 -21.02
CA LEU A 180 11.61 21.08 -21.10
C LEU A 180 11.52 22.59 -20.93
N ASP A 181 10.51 23.23 -21.50
CA ASP A 181 10.26 24.65 -21.41
C ASP A 181 9.94 25.05 -19.97
N TYR A 182 9.09 24.30 -19.28
CA TYR A 182 8.81 24.51 -17.85
C TYR A 182 10.08 24.40 -16.98
N PHE A 183 10.92 23.39 -17.24
CA PHE A 183 12.21 23.23 -16.55
C PHE A 183 13.23 24.32 -16.89
N SER A 184 13.19 24.84 -18.11
CA SER A 184 14.12 25.89 -18.57
C SER A 184 13.73 27.28 -18.04
N TYR A 185 12.43 27.55 -17.97
CA TYR A 185 11.89 28.83 -17.55
C TYR A 185 11.98 29.01 -16.03
N ASP A 186 11.66 27.96 -15.26
CA ASP A 186 11.60 28.02 -13.80
C ASP A 186 12.07 26.71 -13.16
N PHE A 187 13.36 26.42 -13.35
CA PHE A 187 14.00 25.22 -12.83
C PHE A 187 13.73 24.95 -11.34
N PRO A 188 13.81 25.93 -10.41
CA PRO A 188 13.57 25.68 -8.99
C PRO A 188 12.15 25.18 -8.72
N ASN A 189 11.13 25.81 -9.29
CA ASN A 189 9.74 25.40 -9.07
C ASN A 189 9.40 24.09 -9.79
N ALA A 190 9.97 23.87 -10.97
CA ALA A 190 9.82 22.61 -11.70
C ALA A 190 10.43 21.42 -10.94
N ALA A 191 11.68 21.56 -10.46
CA ALA A 191 12.36 20.54 -9.68
C ALA A 191 11.63 20.23 -8.38
N LEU A 192 11.10 21.25 -7.71
CA LEU A 192 10.39 21.11 -6.46
C LEU A 192 9.00 20.48 -6.64
N THR A 193 8.29 20.82 -7.72
CA THR A 193 7.03 20.18 -8.11
C THR A 193 7.26 18.69 -8.40
N LEU A 194 8.29 18.36 -9.16
CA LEU A 194 8.69 16.97 -9.41
C LEU A 194 9.02 16.24 -8.10
N ALA A 195 9.74 16.89 -7.19
CA ALA A 195 10.08 16.32 -5.89
C ALA A 195 8.83 15.98 -5.05
N ILE A 196 7.80 16.84 -5.09
CA ILE A 196 6.51 16.60 -4.43
C ILE A 196 5.78 15.43 -5.05
N VAL A 197 5.67 15.37 -6.39
CA VAL A 197 4.96 14.28 -7.07
C VAL A 197 5.66 12.94 -6.84
N VAL A 198 6.99 12.90 -6.92
CA VAL A 198 7.78 11.70 -6.61
C VAL A 198 7.57 11.27 -5.16
N ASN A 199 7.59 12.20 -4.21
CA ASN A 199 7.36 11.91 -2.81
C ASN A 199 5.94 11.36 -2.54
N LEU A 200 4.91 11.99 -3.12
CA LEU A 200 3.53 11.54 -3.03
C LEU A 200 3.38 10.12 -3.62
N GLY A 201 3.97 9.89 -4.79
CA GLY A 201 3.98 8.58 -5.44
C GLY A 201 4.68 7.52 -4.59
N MET A 202 5.85 7.83 -4.02
CA MET A 202 6.57 6.94 -3.12
C MET A 202 5.75 6.60 -1.87
N PHE A 203 5.14 7.60 -1.23
CA PHE A 203 4.25 7.37 -0.10
C PHE A 203 3.07 6.47 -0.47
N TYR A 204 2.40 6.76 -1.59
CA TYR A 204 1.27 5.99 -2.08
C TYR A 204 1.64 4.53 -2.43
N LEU A 205 2.87 4.26 -2.84
CA LEU A 205 3.36 2.89 -3.08
C LEU A 205 3.83 2.17 -1.81
N LEU A 206 4.38 2.90 -0.83
CA LEU A 206 4.94 2.33 0.40
C LEU A 206 3.90 2.08 1.50
N GLU A 207 2.85 2.89 1.59
CA GLU A 207 1.76 2.72 2.57
C GLU A 207 1.17 1.28 2.61
N PRO A 208 0.77 0.64 1.49
CA PRO A 208 0.16 -0.68 1.53
C PRO A 208 1.13 -1.75 2.06
N PHE A 209 2.44 -1.52 1.95
CA PHE A 209 3.46 -2.42 2.44
C PHE A 209 3.56 -2.39 3.98
N TRP A 210 3.60 -1.19 4.56
CA TRP A 210 3.60 -1.03 6.02
C TRP A 210 2.30 -1.53 6.63
N ARG A 211 1.18 -1.20 5.99
CA ARG A 211 -0.15 -1.64 6.37
C ARG A 211 -0.30 -3.15 6.37
N LEU A 212 0.13 -3.84 5.32
CA LEU A 212 0.06 -5.31 5.24
C LEU A 212 0.81 -5.96 6.41
N ARG A 213 2.00 -5.45 6.74
CA ARG A 213 2.80 -5.96 7.87
C ARG A 213 2.11 -5.76 9.21
N ALA A 214 1.47 -4.61 9.40
CA ALA A 214 0.72 -4.30 10.61
C ALA A 214 -0.55 -5.16 10.74
N MET A 215 -1.35 -5.28 9.68
CA MET A 215 -2.60 -6.07 9.68
C MET A 215 -2.35 -7.57 9.91
N THR A 216 -1.31 -8.12 9.29
CA THR A 216 -0.92 -9.52 9.53
C THR A 216 -0.42 -9.76 10.95
N ALA A 217 0.27 -8.79 11.56
CA ALA A 217 0.69 -8.86 12.96
C ALA A 217 -0.51 -8.79 13.92
N LEU A 218 -1.42 -7.84 13.64
CA LEU A 218 -2.64 -7.62 14.39
C LEU A 218 -3.51 -8.87 14.39
N GLY A 219 -3.76 -9.46 13.23
CA GLY A 219 -4.61 -10.64 13.15
C GLY A 219 -3.98 -11.89 13.78
N MET A 220 -2.64 -12.00 13.83
CA MET A 220 -1.98 -13.02 14.66
C MET A 220 -2.21 -12.79 16.16
N TRP A 221 -2.15 -11.55 16.63
CA TRP A 221 -2.47 -11.23 18.03
C TRP A 221 -3.91 -11.64 18.38
N ILE A 222 -4.87 -11.31 17.51
CA ILE A 222 -6.27 -11.76 17.68
C ILE A 222 -6.34 -13.28 17.72
N SER A 223 -5.65 -13.95 16.79
CA SER A 223 -5.63 -15.41 16.72
C SER A 223 -5.04 -16.07 17.96
N ALA A 224 -4.06 -15.45 18.60
CA ALA A 224 -3.45 -15.96 19.82
C ALA A 224 -4.39 -15.81 21.03
N ARG A 225 -5.12 -14.68 21.09
CA ARG A 225 -6.02 -14.34 22.20
C ARG A 225 -7.37 -15.04 22.14
N VAL A 226 -7.92 -15.28 20.95
CA VAL A 226 -9.31 -15.76 20.78
C VAL A 226 -9.34 -17.18 20.21
N ASN A 227 -9.72 -18.14 21.06
CA ASN A 227 -9.76 -19.57 20.72
C ASN A 227 -10.87 -19.94 19.73
N ARG A 228 -11.99 -19.18 19.73
CA ARG A 228 -13.13 -19.46 18.85
C ARG A 228 -12.98 -18.70 17.54
N VAL A 229 -13.00 -19.43 16.41
CA VAL A 229 -12.81 -18.86 15.07
C VAL A 229 -13.81 -17.75 14.77
N THR A 230 -15.10 -17.94 15.08
CA THR A 230 -16.15 -16.94 14.85
C THR A 230 -15.89 -15.64 15.61
N SER A 231 -15.58 -15.74 16.91
CA SER A 231 -15.23 -14.57 17.72
C SER A 231 -13.96 -13.88 17.21
N ALA A 232 -12.95 -14.64 16.79
CA ALA A 232 -11.72 -14.10 16.24
C ALA A 232 -11.95 -13.35 14.91
N LEU A 233 -12.86 -13.85 14.06
CA LEU A 233 -13.26 -13.16 12.84
C LEU A 233 -13.97 -11.84 13.13
N ILE A 234 -14.94 -11.82 14.06
CA ILE A 234 -15.67 -10.60 14.46
C ILE A 234 -14.69 -9.57 15.03
N SER A 235 -13.79 -9.99 15.94
CA SER A 235 -12.73 -9.12 16.45
C SER A 235 -11.79 -8.63 15.35
N GLY A 236 -11.49 -9.48 14.36
CA GLY A 236 -10.72 -9.13 13.18
C GLY A 236 -11.34 -7.98 12.40
N PHE A 237 -12.62 -8.11 12.03
CA PHE A 237 -13.35 -7.05 11.32
C PHE A 237 -13.47 -5.76 12.14
N ALA A 238 -13.76 -5.87 13.44
CA ALA A 238 -13.79 -4.71 14.33
C ALA A 238 -12.45 -3.96 14.34
N MET A 239 -11.33 -4.68 14.38
CA MET A 239 -10.00 -4.07 14.35
C MET A 239 -9.65 -3.45 12.99
N ILE A 240 -10.13 -4.00 11.87
CA ILE A 240 -10.00 -3.32 10.56
C ILE A 240 -10.66 -1.96 10.65
N ILE A 241 -11.93 -1.91 11.08
CA ILE A 241 -12.68 -0.65 11.19
C ILE A 241 -11.95 0.33 12.11
N LEU A 242 -11.47 -0.11 13.28
CA LEU A 242 -10.74 0.73 14.21
C LEU A 242 -9.43 1.29 13.62
N VAL A 243 -8.67 0.48 12.89
CA VAL A 243 -7.45 0.95 12.22
C VAL A 243 -7.77 1.95 11.12
N TRP A 244 -8.83 1.71 10.33
CA TRP A 244 -9.28 2.67 9.31
C TRP A 244 -9.73 3.98 9.93
N LEU A 245 -10.54 3.95 10.99
CA LEU A 245 -10.98 5.16 11.71
C LEU A 245 -9.79 5.91 12.32
N SER A 246 -8.88 5.19 12.97
CA SER A 246 -7.66 5.77 13.55
C SER A 246 -6.77 6.41 12.48
N HIS A 247 -6.62 5.75 11.32
CA HIS A 247 -5.86 6.28 10.19
C HIS A 247 -6.52 7.55 9.62
N SER A 248 -7.83 7.51 9.35
CA SER A 248 -8.59 8.66 8.84
C SER A 248 -8.54 9.84 9.80
N PHE A 249 -8.67 9.58 11.11
CA PHE A 249 -8.54 10.61 12.13
C PHE A 249 -7.13 11.21 12.18
N GLY A 250 -6.09 10.37 12.10
CA GLY A 250 -4.70 10.83 12.04
C GLY A 250 -4.41 11.71 10.81
N LEU A 251 -4.89 11.30 9.64
CA LEU A 251 -4.78 12.10 8.42
C LEU A 251 -5.54 13.42 8.52
N TYR A 252 -6.75 13.41 9.07
CA TYR A 252 -7.54 14.61 9.27
C TYR A 252 -6.86 15.59 10.23
N ALA A 253 -6.29 15.09 11.33
CA ALA A 253 -5.52 15.90 12.28
C ALA A 253 -4.28 16.53 11.63
N LEU A 254 -3.55 15.77 10.81
CA LEU A 254 -2.40 16.29 10.05
C LEU A 254 -2.82 17.34 9.02
N TYR A 255 -3.92 17.12 8.30
CA TYR A 255 -4.48 18.11 7.39
C TYR A 255 -4.87 19.41 8.11
N TRP A 256 -5.51 19.30 9.27
CA TRP A 256 -5.90 20.46 10.08
C TRP A 256 -4.67 21.23 10.59
N LEU A 257 -3.64 20.52 11.06
CA LEU A 257 -2.37 21.10 11.49
C LEU A 257 -1.63 21.80 10.33
N MET A 258 -1.61 21.19 9.14
CA MET A 258 -1.08 21.79 7.92
C MET A 258 -1.82 23.09 7.58
N ARG A 259 -3.16 23.06 7.59
CA ARG A 259 -3.96 24.27 7.33
C ARG A 259 -3.70 25.36 8.36
N TRP A 260 -3.66 25.01 9.65
CA TRP A 260 -3.40 25.98 10.72
C TRP A 260 -2.02 26.63 10.58
N THR A 261 -0.97 25.85 10.30
CA THR A 261 0.36 26.42 10.04
C THR A 261 0.42 27.23 8.73
N ALA A 262 -0.40 26.88 7.75
CA ALA A 262 -0.51 27.65 6.52
C ALA A 262 -1.15 29.03 6.79
N GLU A 263 -2.19 29.10 7.62
CA GLU A 263 -2.83 30.38 7.99
C GLU A 263 -1.88 31.31 8.80
N MET A 264 -0.91 30.74 9.53
CA MET A 264 0.11 31.50 10.26
C MET A 264 1.22 32.07 9.37
N ILE A 265 1.40 31.51 8.17
CA ILE A 265 2.36 32.00 7.19
C ILE A 265 1.59 32.97 6.29
N ASP A 266 1.94 34.25 6.29
CA ASP A 266 1.30 35.22 5.39
C ASP A 266 1.63 34.90 3.94
N PHE A 267 0.74 34.14 3.29
CA PHE A 267 0.88 33.71 1.90
C PHE A 267 0.75 34.86 0.90
N SER A 268 0.34 36.05 1.33
CA SER A 268 0.20 37.23 0.46
C SER A 268 1.52 37.64 -0.21
N TYR A 269 2.66 37.27 0.39
CA TYR A 269 4.01 37.55 -0.12
C TYR A 269 4.85 36.28 -0.35
N VAL A 270 4.21 35.11 -0.34
CA VAL A 270 4.91 33.84 -0.48
C VAL A 270 5.14 33.53 -1.96
N THR A 271 6.41 33.54 -2.35
CA THR A 271 6.86 32.99 -3.64
C THR A 271 6.43 31.53 -3.78
N LEU A 272 6.05 31.08 -4.98
CA LEU A 272 5.68 29.69 -5.29
C LEU A 272 6.64 28.66 -4.65
N THR A 273 7.94 28.93 -4.69
CA THR A 273 8.99 28.09 -4.11
C THR A 273 8.80 27.82 -2.62
N LYS A 274 8.43 28.84 -1.84
CA LYS A 274 8.19 28.71 -0.39
C LYS A 274 6.92 27.89 -0.11
N ALA A 275 5.87 28.06 -0.90
CA ALA A 275 4.65 27.25 -0.79
C ALA A 275 4.91 25.77 -1.08
N LEU A 276 5.71 25.48 -2.11
CA LEU A 276 6.10 24.14 -2.46
C LEU A 276 7.05 23.50 -1.42
N LEU A 277 7.98 24.27 -0.83
CA LEU A 277 8.83 23.80 0.28
C LEU A 277 7.98 23.46 1.52
N PHE A 278 6.99 24.29 1.82
CA PHE A 278 6.02 24.04 2.89
C PHE A 278 5.26 22.73 2.65
N LEU A 279 4.78 22.49 1.42
CA LEU A 279 4.10 21.24 1.06
C LEU A 279 5.04 20.04 1.20
N LEU A 280 6.27 20.12 0.69
CA LEU A 280 7.26 19.06 0.80
C LEU A 280 7.55 18.70 2.26
N PHE A 281 7.72 19.71 3.13
CA PHE A 281 7.90 19.51 4.57
C PHE A 281 6.73 18.72 5.17
N TRP A 282 5.50 19.16 4.92
CA TRP A 282 4.29 18.48 5.43
C TRP A 282 4.14 17.06 4.92
N LEU A 283 4.51 16.82 3.66
CA LEU A 283 4.49 15.48 3.10
C LEU A 283 5.47 14.55 3.83
N LEU A 284 6.70 15.00 4.11
CA LEU A 284 7.68 14.23 4.89
C LEU A 284 7.19 13.95 6.32
N VAL A 285 6.52 14.92 6.95
CA VAL A 285 5.87 14.73 8.26
C VAL A 285 4.80 13.64 8.17
N CYS A 286 3.91 13.69 7.18
CA CYS A 286 2.87 12.68 6.96
C CYS A 286 3.45 11.27 6.75
N ILE A 287 4.48 11.13 5.90
CA ILE A 287 5.17 9.86 5.68
C ILE A 287 5.71 9.32 7.00
N SER A 288 6.39 10.17 7.77
CA SER A 288 7.04 9.78 9.02
C SER A 288 6.04 9.34 10.08
N VAL A 289 4.96 10.11 10.27
CA VAL A 289 3.90 9.80 11.24
C VAL A 289 3.21 8.48 10.90
N LEU A 290 2.87 8.26 9.62
CA LEU A 290 2.22 7.01 9.20
C LEU A 290 3.15 5.80 9.28
N TYR A 291 4.41 5.97 8.90
CA TYR A 291 5.42 4.93 9.09
C TYR A 291 5.53 4.53 10.57
N LEU A 292 5.66 5.50 11.47
CA LEU A 292 5.74 5.27 12.91
C LEU A 292 4.47 4.60 13.46
N TYR A 293 3.29 5.04 13.00
CA TYR A 293 2.00 4.43 13.36
C TYR A 293 1.97 2.93 13.02
N TYR A 294 2.26 2.57 11.77
CA TYR A 294 2.24 1.16 11.36
C TYR A 294 3.37 0.34 11.98
N TRP A 295 4.54 0.95 12.20
CA TRP A 295 5.65 0.31 12.90
C TRP A 295 5.28 -0.02 14.35
N PHE A 296 4.68 0.93 15.07
CA PHE A 296 4.24 0.74 16.44
C PHE A 296 3.15 -0.33 16.52
N LEU A 297 2.13 -0.25 15.66
CA LEU A 297 1.05 -1.22 15.59
C LEU A 297 1.59 -2.64 15.35
N ARG A 298 2.51 -2.81 14.39
CA ARG A 298 3.18 -4.09 14.11
C ARG A 298 3.93 -4.59 15.34
N ARG A 299 4.80 -3.77 15.94
CA ARG A 299 5.66 -4.18 17.06
C ARG A 299 4.84 -4.58 18.28
N PHE A 300 3.85 -3.76 18.63
CA PHE A 300 2.93 -4.02 19.73
C PHE A 300 2.15 -5.33 19.51
N SER A 301 1.55 -5.52 18.33
CA SER A 301 0.79 -6.73 18.03
C SER A 301 1.65 -7.99 18.04
N LEU A 302 2.88 -7.95 17.51
CA LEU A 302 3.77 -9.13 17.54
C LEU A 302 4.20 -9.51 18.96
N GLN A 303 4.50 -8.51 19.80
CA GLN A 303 4.83 -8.75 21.20
C GLN A 303 3.65 -9.41 21.94
N ARG A 304 2.45 -8.82 21.81
CA ARG A 304 1.24 -9.36 22.44
C ARG A 304 0.83 -10.73 21.89
N ALA A 305 1.06 -10.98 20.60
CA ALA A 305 0.83 -12.29 20.00
C ALA A 305 1.74 -13.35 20.63
N THR A 306 3.00 -13.01 20.90
CA THR A 306 3.95 -13.92 21.55
C THR A 306 3.54 -14.19 23.00
N GLU A 307 3.25 -13.15 23.77
CA GLU A 307 2.81 -13.28 25.17
C GLU A 307 1.58 -14.21 25.30
N HIS A 308 0.53 -13.97 24.52
CA HIS A 308 -0.71 -14.75 24.63
C HIS A 308 -0.63 -16.15 24.00
N ALA A 309 0.28 -16.38 23.05
CA ALA A 309 0.39 -17.67 22.38
C ALA A 309 1.11 -18.72 23.24
N PHE A 310 2.02 -18.29 24.12
CA PHE A 310 2.83 -19.18 24.97
C PHE A 310 2.46 -19.11 26.46
N ASN A 311 1.83 -18.03 26.93
CA ASN A 311 1.30 -17.93 28.29
C ASN A 311 -0.24 -17.78 28.27
N PRO A 312 -0.99 -18.87 28.03
CA PRO A 312 -2.45 -18.82 28.10
C PRO A 312 -2.87 -18.58 29.56
N THR A 313 -3.33 -17.36 29.84
CA THR A 313 -3.97 -16.98 31.10
C THR A 313 -5.37 -17.56 31.23
#